data_AF-A0A7C1NWV3-F1
#
_entry.id   AF-A0A7C1NWV3-F1
#
_cell.length_a   1.000
_cell.length_b   1.000
_cell.length_c   1.000
_cell.angle_alpha   90.00
_cell.angle_beta   90.00
_cell.angle_gamma   90.00
#
_symmetry.space_group_name_H-M   'P 1'
#
loop_
_entity.id
_entity.type
_entity.pdbx_description
1 polymer ?
#
loop_
_entity_poly.entity_id
_entity_poly.type
_entity_poly.pdbx_seq_one_letter_code
_entity_poly.pdbx_strand_id
1 'polypeptide(L)'
;DVYKSQEWSIHRLLFEQAEDYSSSGNQALALLLYLRGLTLTTPTESELLRALSFAAEVGNVEVIKNLIKRMEDRGFSVADSRRRQGEDIPPVQKIVRGTVTIWVNRGIKIERGVGFPDRVIGSGFFIDKRGYLLTNYHVIASEVDPKYEGYSRLFIKLSGRADEKIPARVVGYDRIFDIALIKAEVEPDFILSHAASVDLEAGDSIIAIGSPGGLENTVTSGIISATGRRFLQMGDAIQVDVPLNPGNSGGPLLNSTGQLVGIVFAGIEQFEGVNFAIPINWINTILPSLYNEGESIHSWLGVAVQESDKGLEVVYTVPGEPADRAGIKPGDILDTLNNSHYSRVVDFQAALLELDFPSLVTLTWLREESRTSGVLNLAPRPFSPVELALERDSRDNVLVPLFGMRIEKVGTFFWKTNYIIKEVLKGSIAEETGLSANDPLNVEGWKVDMDNRFAVLRLFVKKKKSGFLESVIQLAAYLETDTFL
;
A
#
# COMPACT_ATOMS: atom_id res chain seq x y z
N ASP A 1 2.21 21.54 40.26
CA ASP A 1 1.43 22.68 39.74
C ASP A 1 1.81 23.22 38.35
N VAL A 2 2.86 22.72 37.69
CA VAL A 2 3.19 23.10 36.28
C VAL A 2 2.56 22.18 35.22
N TYR A 3 1.99 21.04 35.63
CA TYR A 3 1.16 20.18 34.76
C TYR A 3 -0.34 20.52 34.88
N LYS A 4 -0.68 21.81 34.79
CA LYS A 4 -2.08 22.19 34.52
C LYS A 4 -2.37 21.87 33.06
N SER A 5 -2.96 20.69 32.85
CA SER A 5 -3.81 20.30 31.72
C SER A 5 -3.83 21.28 30.54
N GLN A 6 -2.77 21.29 29.72
CA GLN A 6 -3.03 21.47 28.30
C GLN A 6 -3.72 20.18 27.89
N GLU A 7 -5.00 20.27 27.52
CA GLU A 7 -5.68 19.20 26.83
C GLU A 7 -4.92 18.97 25.51
N TRP A 8 -4.04 17.98 25.52
CA TRP A 8 -3.38 17.49 24.32
C TRP A 8 -4.42 16.78 23.48
N SER A 9 -4.57 17.22 22.23
CA SER A 9 -5.37 16.55 21.22
C SER A 9 -4.48 16.24 20.02
N ILE A 10 -4.74 15.11 19.35
CA ILE A 10 -3.97 14.69 18.18
C ILE A 10 -4.01 15.78 17.09
N HIS A 11 -5.16 16.44 16.88
CA HIS A 11 -5.27 17.51 15.89
C HIS A 11 -4.37 18.72 16.19
N ARG A 12 -4.18 19.09 17.47
CA ARG A 12 -3.28 20.20 17.83
C ARG A 12 -1.83 19.87 17.54
N LEU A 13 -1.40 18.63 17.86
CA LEU A 13 -0.06 18.15 17.52
C LEU A 13 0.20 18.18 16.01
N LEU A 14 -0.79 17.75 15.21
CA LEU A 14 -0.69 17.81 13.75
C LEU A 14 -0.57 19.24 13.22
N PHE A 15 -1.30 20.20 13.79
CA PHE A 15 -1.18 21.61 13.41
C PHE A 15 0.19 22.18 13.79
N GLU A 16 0.70 21.89 14.99
CA GLU A 16 2.04 22.34 15.41
C GLU A 16 3.13 21.78 14.51
N GLN A 17 3.09 20.48 14.21
CA GLN A 17 4.03 19.86 13.27
C GLN A 17 3.93 20.48 11.86
N ALA A 18 2.72 20.78 11.39
CA ALA A 18 2.54 21.44 10.10
C ALA A 18 3.23 22.81 10.06
N GLU A 19 3.16 23.59 11.13
CA GLU A 19 3.84 24.88 11.25
C GLU A 19 5.38 24.75 11.26
N ASP A 20 5.91 23.74 11.94
CA ASP A 20 7.34 23.43 11.93
C ASP A 20 7.81 23.08 10.51
N TYR A 21 7.06 22.22 9.81
CA TYR A 21 7.36 21.88 8.43
C TYR A 21 7.27 23.08 7.50
N SER A 22 6.26 23.93 7.66
CA SER A 22 6.15 25.17 6.87
C SER A 22 7.36 26.08 7.10
N SER A 23 7.79 26.23 8.34
CA SER A 23 8.97 27.04 8.70
C SER A 23 10.27 26.51 8.09
N SER A 24 10.36 25.20 7.87
CA SER A 24 11.47 24.55 7.14
C SER A 24 11.33 24.59 5.60
N GLY A 25 10.28 25.24 5.08
CA GLY A 25 9.97 25.32 3.65
C GLY A 25 9.26 24.09 3.07
N ASN A 26 8.85 23.13 3.91
CA ASN A 26 8.11 21.93 3.51
C ASN A 26 6.60 22.18 3.45
N GLN A 27 6.17 23.02 2.50
CA GLN A 27 4.76 23.40 2.41
C GLN A 27 3.84 22.23 2.02
N ALA A 28 4.35 21.24 1.28
CA ALA A 28 3.57 20.06 0.89
C ALA A 28 3.19 19.18 2.10
N LEU A 29 4.17 18.91 2.98
CA LEU A 29 3.93 18.15 4.20
C LEU A 29 3.18 18.97 5.25
N ALA A 30 3.45 20.28 5.34
CA ALA A 30 2.68 21.19 6.18
C ALA A 30 1.19 21.13 5.81
N LEU A 31 0.86 21.27 4.54
CA LEU A 31 -0.52 21.14 4.07
C LEU A 31 -1.13 19.78 4.43
N LEU A 32 -0.39 18.69 4.17
CA LEU A 32 -0.88 17.33 4.45
C LEU A 32 -1.25 17.14 5.92
N LEU A 33 -0.34 17.46 6.84
CA LEU A 33 -0.55 17.32 8.28
C LEU A 33 -1.68 18.23 8.76
N TYR A 34 -1.77 19.44 8.22
CA TYR A 34 -2.84 20.35 8.56
C TYR A 34 -4.21 19.83 8.11
N LEU A 35 -4.34 19.32 6.88
CA LEU A 35 -5.58 18.71 6.40
C LEU A 35 -5.97 17.50 7.26
N ARG A 36 -5.01 16.66 7.67
CA ARG A 36 -5.25 15.54 8.60
C ARG A 36 -5.77 16.04 9.95
N GLY A 37 -5.21 17.12 10.51
CA GLY A 37 -5.73 17.71 11.74
C GLY A 37 -7.19 18.17 11.62
N LEU A 38 -7.58 18.71 10.46
CA LEU A 38 -8.94 19.19 10.19
C LEU A 38 -10.00 18.07 10.07
N THR A 39 -9.61 16.81 9.90
CA THR A 39 -10.55 15.67 9.88
C THR A 39 -10.87 15.18 11.30
N LEU A 40 -9.99 15.45 12.26
CA LEU A 40 -10.10 15.01 13.65
C LEU A 40 -10.83 16.00 14.56
N THR A 41 -11.35 17.09 14.02
CA THR A 41 -12.04 18.15 14.77
C THR A 41 -13.09 18.86 13.93
N THR A 42 -13.95 19.63 14.60
CA THR A 42 -14.75 20.66 13.92
C THR A 42 -13.88 21.91 13.81
N PRO A 43 -13.39 22.28 12.61
CA PRO A 43 -12.35 23.29 12.51
C PRO A 43 -12.90 24.69 12.80
N THR A 44 -12.05 25.68 13.07
CA THR A 44 -12.43 27.09 13.20
C THR A 44 -12.28 27.84 11.87
N GLU A 45 -12.78 29.07 11.77
CA GLU A 45 -12.54 29.92 10.59
C GLU A 45 -11.05 30.17 10.38
N SER A 46 -10.30 30.47 11.44
CA SER A 46 -8.85 30.68 11.41
C SER A 46 -8.11 29.43 10.91
N GLU A 47 -8.54 28.25 11.32
CA GLU A 47 -7.90 27.00 10.88
C GLU A 47 -8.14 26.74 9.39
N LEU A 48 -9.37 26.95 8.89
CA LEU A 48 -9.66 26.82 7.47
C LEU A 48 -8.91 27.85 6.63
N LEU A 49 -8.81 29.10 7.10
CA LEU A 49 -8.03 30.15 6.43
C LEU A 49 -6.53 29.82 6.38
N ARG A 50 -5.99 29.20 7.44
CA ARG A 50 -4.59 28.77 7.48
C ARG A 50 -4.33 27.64 6.50
N ALA A 51 -5.19 26.61 6.47
CA ALA A 51 -5.13 25.55 5.49
C ALA A 51 -5.21 26.10 4.05
N LEU A 52 -6.05 27.11 3.81
CA LEU A 52 -6.17 27.75 2.51
C LEU A 52 -4.88 28.48 2.10
N SER A 53 -4.16 29.06 3.06
CA SER A 53 -2.84 29.68 2.80
C SER A 53 -1.84 28.63 2.32
N PHE A 54 -1.73 27.51 3.05
CA PHE A 54 -0.85 26.41 2.63
C PHE A 54 -1.22 25.90 1.24
N ALA A 55 -2.51 25.68 0.99
CA ALA A 55 -3.00 25.22 -0.30
C ALA A 55 -2.67 26.21 -1.44
N ALA A 56 -2.79 27.52 -1.19
CA ALA A 56 -2.41 28.56 -2.16
C ALA A 56 -0.90 28.59 -2.44
N GLU A 57 -0.05 28.40 -1.43
CA GLU A 57 1.41 28.41 -1.56
C GLU A 57 1.95 27.22 -2.38
N VAL A 58 1.33 26.05 -2.22
CA VAL A 58 1.63 24.86 -3.03
C VAL A 58 0.90 24.85 -4.38
N GLY A 59 -0.07 25.74 -4.59
CA GLY A 59 -0.88 25.81 -5.80
C GLY A 59 -1.89 24.66 -5.94
N ASN A 60 -2.41 24.14 -4.81
CA ASN A 60 -3.40 23.06 -4.79
C ASN A 60 -4.82 23.60 -4.99
N VAL A 61 -5.19 23.78 -6.25
CA VAL A 61 -6.49 24.30 -6.70
C VAL A 61 -7.66 23.54 -6.07
N GLU A 62 -7.55 22.23 -5.93
CA GLU A 62 -8.65 21.41 -5.41
C GLU A 62 -8.82 21.55 -3.90
N VAL A 63 -7.73 21.51 -3.14
CA VAL A 63 -7.81 21.76 -1.70
C VAL A 63 -8.33 23.17 -1.44
N ILE A 64 -7.93 24.15 -2.24
CA ILE A 64 -8.50 25.51 -2.19
C ILE A 64 -10.01 25.44 -2.39
N LYS A 65 -10.49 24.83 -3.47
CA LYS A 65 -11.92 24.70 -3.78
C LYS A 65 -12.70 24.02 -2.65
N ASN A 66 -12.20 22.91 -2.11
CA ASN A 66 -12.84 22.17 -1.03
C ASN A 66 -12.86 22.93 0.30
N LEU A 67 -11.78 23.63 0.64
CA LEU A 67 -11.73 24.48 1.82
C LEU A 67 -12.68 25.67 1.69
N ILE A 68 -12.78 26.29 0.51
CA ILE A 68 -13.74 27.38 0.24
C ILE A 68 -15.16 26.88 0.43
N LYS A 69 -15.52 25.74 -0.18
CA LYS A 69 -16.84 25.14 0.00
C LYS A 69 -17.14 24.86 1.47
N ARG A 70 -16.19 24.26 2.20
CA ARG A 70 -16.32 23.97 3.64
C ARG A 70 -16.44 25.24 4.49
N MET A 71 -15.84 26.35 4.07
CA MET A 71 -16.01 27.66 4.70
C MET A 71 -17.41 28.24 4.43
N GLU A 72 -17.87 28.18 3.17
CA GLU A 72 -19.17 28.70 2.75
C GLU A 72 -20.35 27.91 3.38
N ASP A 73 -20.25 26.58 3.42
CA ASP A 73 -21.21 25.70 4.12
C ASP A 73 -21.36 26.04 5.61
N ARG A 74 -20.37 26.75 6.17
CA ARG A 74 -20.34 27.19 7.58
C ARG A 74 -20.61 28.68 7.76
N GLY A 75 -20.95 29.39 6.68
CA GLY A 75 -21.26 30.81 6.69
C GLY A 75 -20.05 31.74 6.82
N PHE A 76 -18.82 31.24 6.59
CA PHE A 76 -17.62 32.08 6.61
C PHE A 76 -17.40 32.78 5.27
N SER A 77 -16.85 33.99 5.31
CA SER A 77 -16.57 34.78 4.11
C SER A 77 -15.25 34.38 3.48
N VAL A 78 -15.22 34.30 2.14
CA VAL A 78 -14.02 34.02 1.35
C VAL A 78 -13.85 35.14 0.31
N ALA A 79 -12.63 35.62 0.15
CA ALA A 79 -12.30 36.65 -0.85
C ALA A 79 -12.40 36.10 -2.29
N ASP A 80 -12.91 36.91 -3.22
CA ASP A 80 -13.10 36.51 -4.63
C ASP A 80 -11.82 36.10 -5.35
N SER A 81 -10.68 36.69 -4.97
CA SER A 81 -9.37 36.30 -5.51
C SER A 81 -9.03 34.84 -5.20
N ARG A 82 -9.42 34.35 -4.02
CA ARG A 82 -9.22 32.96 -3.59
C ARG A 82 -10.18 32.03 -4.33
N ARG A 83 -11.42 32.47 -4.59
CA ARG A 83 -12.40 31.69 -5.40
C ARG A 83 -11.86 31.41 -6.81
N ARG A 84 -11.37 32.43 -7.51
CA ARG A 84 -10.81 32.28 -8.87
C ARG A 84 -9.63 31.32 -8.90
N GLN A 85 -8.78 31.34 -7.87
CA GLN A 85 -7.64 30.41 -7.77
C GLN A 85 -8.08 28.94 -7.65
N GLY A 86 -9.28 28.66 -7.14
CA GLY A 86 -9.86 27.32 -7.03
C GLY A 86 -10.56 26.81 -8.31
N GLU A 87 -10.69 27.64 -9.34
CA GLU A 87 -11.40 27.30 -10.60
C GLU A 87 -10.45 27.03 -11.78
N ASP A 88 -9.19 27.47 -11.69
CA ASP A 88 -8.20 27.31 -12.76
C ASP A 88 -7.62 25.89 -12.81
N ILE A 89 -8.29 25.00 -13.55
CA ILE A 89 -7.75 23.67 -13.85
C ILE A 89 -6.51 23.82 -14.75
N PRO A 90 -5.32 23.36 -14.33
CA PRO A 90 -4.13 23.43 -15.15
C PRO A 90 -4.30 22.64 -16.46
N PRO A 91 -3.89 23.18 -17.62
CA PRO A 91 -3.87 22.41 -18.86
C PRO A 91 -3.01 21.15 -18.71
N VAL A 92 -3.43 20.03 -19.30
CA VAL A 92 -2.70 18.75 -19.25
C VAL A 92 -1.24 18.92 -19.66
N GLN A 93 -0.94 19.77 -20.64
CA GLN A 93 0.43 20.04 -21.08
C GLN A 93 1.31 20.63 -19.97
N LYS A 94 0.72 21.40 -19.04
CA LYS A 94 1.42 21.92 -17.87
C LYS A 94 1.66 20.81 -16.85
N ILE A 95 0.68 19.95 -16.62
CA ILE A 95 0.78 18.82 -15.69
C ILE A 95 1.85 17.82 -16.14
N VAL A 96 1.92 17.55 -17.44
CA VAL A 96 2.95 16.69 -18.04
C VAL A 96 4.37 17.17 -17.71
N ARG A 97 4.61 18.49 -17.61
CA ARG A 97 5.92 19.03 -17.23
C ARG A 97 6.32 18.76 -15.78
N GLY A 98 5.36 18.38 -14.93
CA GLY A 98 5.62 17.94 -13.56
C GLY A 98 5.94 16.45 -13.45
N THR A 99 5.85 15.71 -14.56
CA THR A 99 6.22 14.29 -14.65
C THR A 99 7.64 14.16 -15.23
N VAL A 100 8.38 13.19 -14.72
CA VAL A 100 9.76 12.89 -15.12
C VAL A 100 9.89 11.42 -15.49
N THR A 101 10.91 11.10 -16.28
CA THR A 101 11.38 9.72 -16.41
C THR A 101 12.34 9.41 -15.26
N ILE A 102 12.09 8.32 -14.56
CA ILE A 102 13.03 7.74 -13.61
C ILE A 102 13.94 6.77 -14.35
N TRP A 103 15.25 6.94 -14.16
CA TRP A 103 16.26 6.15 -14.84
C TRP A 103 17.26 5.59 -13.85
N VAL A 104 17.20 4.28 -13.61
CA VAL A 104 18.21 3.57 -12.80
C VAL A 104 19.16 2.86 -13.73
N ASN A 105 20.43 3.27 -13.69
CA ASN A 105 21.50 2.61 -14.44
C ASN A 105 22.09 1.49 -13.58
N ARG A 106 21.91 0.23 -14.02
CA ARG A 106 22.40 -0.97 -13.33
C ARG A 106 23.71 -1.53 -13.93
N GLY A 107 24.34 -0.79 -14.84
CA GLY A 107 25.57 -1.19 -15.49
C GLY A 107 25.33 -2.08 -16.72
N ILE A 108 26.01 -3.22 -16.79
CA ILE A 108 25.96 -4.15 -17.93
C ILE A 108 25.60 -5.53 -17.42
N LYS A 109 24.54 -6.13 -17.98
CA LYS A 109 24.20 -7.54 -17.79
C LYS A 109 24.78 -8.39 -18.91
N ILE A 110 25.28 -9.58 -18.58
CA ILE A 110 25.83 -10.52 -19.57
C ILE A 110 24.81 -11.64 -19.79
N GLU A 111 24.27 -11.74 -21.00
CA GLU A 111 23.37 -12.80 -21.39
C GLU A 111 23.99 -13.59 -22.55
N ARG A 112 24.21 -14.90 -22.34
CA ARG A 112 24.82 -15.81 -23.34
C ARG A 112 26.15 -15.28 -23.91
N GLY A 113 26.95 -14.61 -23.08
CA GLY A 113 28.25 -14.04 -23.47
C GLY A 113 28.19 -12.67 -24.16
N VAL A 114 27.00 -12.08 -24.31
CA VAL A 114 26.81 -10.73 -24.87
C VAL A 114 26.42 -9.75 -23.76
N GLY A 115 27.12 -8.62 -23.70
CA GLY A 115 26.83 -7.56 -22.73
C GLY A 115 25.71 -6.64 -23.22
N PHE A 116 24.67 -6.45 -22.42
CA PHE A 116 23.57 -5.51 -22.65
C PHE A 116 23.55 -4.45 -21.55
N PRO A 117 23.24 -3.17 -21.85
CA PRO A 117 22.97 -2.19 -20.82
C PRO A 117 21.84 -2.67 -19.91
N ASP A 118 22.11 -2.72 -18.62
CA ASP A 118 21.10 -3.04 -17.63
C ASP A 118 20.55 -1.74 -17.03
N ARG A 119 19.23 -1.55 -17.14
CA ARG A 119 18.56 -0.34 -16.69
C ARG A 119 17.11 -0.62 -16.35
N VAL A 120 16.62 0.14 -15.37
CA VAL A 120 15.20 0.22 -15.03
C VAL A 120 14.72 1.61 -15.44
N ILE A 121 13.58 1.65 -16.12
CA ILE A 121 12.93 2.90 -16.54
C ILE A 121 11.54 2.91 -15.93
N GLY A 122 11.21 4.00 -15.25
CA GLY A 122 9.89 4.26 -14.72
C GLY A 122 9.51 5.72 -14.91
N SER A 123 8.44 6.12 -14.26
CA SER A 123 7.96 7.49 -14.21
C SER A 123 7.90 7.97 -12.76
N GLY A 124 7.90 9.27 -12.59
CA GLY A 124 7.72 9.91 -11.29
C GLY A 124 7.23 11.33 -11.49
N PHE A 125 6.86 11.99 -10.41
CA PHE A 125 6.36 13.36 -10.49
C PHE A 125 6.71 14.17 -9.26
N PHE A 126 6.90 15.47 -9.47
CA PHE A 126 7.22 16.40 -8.39
C PHE A 126 6.01 16.65 -7.49
N ILE A 127 6.26 16.61 -6.18
CA ILE A 127 5.27 16.93 -5.14
C ILE A 127 5.64 18.17 -4.31
N ASP A 128 6.85 18.73 -4.53
CA ASP A 128 7.39 19.85 -3.76
C ASP A 128 8.40 20.66 -4.61
N LYS A 129 8.44 21.99 -4.41
CA LYS A 129 9.33 22.94 -5.13
C LYS A 129 10.82 22.70 -4.88
N ARG A 130 11.15 22.07 -3.76
CA ARG A 130 12.52 21.67 -3.41
C ARG A 130 13.02 20.52 -4.29
N GLY A 131 12.17 19.92 -5.13
CA GLY A 131 12.56 18.83 -6.03
C GLY A 131 12.35 17.43 -5.46
N TYR A 132 11.38 17.26 -4.56
CA TYR A 132 10.94 15.93 -4.11
C TYR A 132 9.95 15.33 -5.10
N LEU A 133 10.12 14.04 -5.39
CA LEU A 133 9.30 13.30 -6.33
C LEU A 133 8.80 11.99 -5.73
N LEU A 134 7.61 11.57 -6.15
CA LEU A 134 7.11 10.21 -5.91
C LEU A 134 7.35 9.35 -7.15
N THR A 135 7.64 8.07 -6.89
CA THR A 135 7.71 6.99 -7.88
C THR A 135 7.41 5.66 -7.18
N ASN A 136 7.49 4.54 -7.91
CA ASN A 136 7.37 3.22 -7.30
C ASN A 136 8.69 2.73 -6.69
N TYR A 137 8.59 1.95 -5.61
CA TYR A 137 9.76 1.32 -4.98
C TYR A 137 10.47 0.36 -5.95
N HIS A 138 9.75 -0.49 -6.69
CA HIS A 138 10.35 -1.46 -7.60
C HIS A 138 11.19 -0.81 -8.71
N VAL A 139 10.90 0.44 -9.07
CA VAL A 139 11.69 1.21 -10.04
C VAL A 139 13.07 1.55 -9.47
N ILE A 140 13.15 1.82 -8.17
CA ILE A 140 14.38 2.25 -7.46
C ILE A 140 15.01 1.15 -6.59
N ALA A 141 14.44 -0.06 -6.57
CA ALA A 141 14.76 -1.09 -5.60
C ALA A 141 16.26 -1.41 -5.51
N SER A 142 16.98 -1.41 -6.64
CA SER A 142 18.44 -1.68 -6.65
C SER A 142 19.29 -0.60 -5.99
N GLU A 143 18.76 0.61 -5.75
CA GLU A 143 19.46 1.67 -5.01
C GLU A 143 19.43 1.46 -3.50
N VAL A 144 18.47 0.67 -2.99
CA VAL A 144 18.18 0.56 -1.55
C VAL A 144 18.13 -0.87 -1.04
N ASP A 145 18.00 -1.86 -1.92
CA ASP A 145 18.03 -3.28 -1.53
C ASP A 145 19.44 -3.68 -1.11
N PRO A 146 19.67 -4.02 0.18
CA PRO A 146 20.99 -4.41 0.65
C PRO A 146 21.50 -5.72 0.02
N LYS A 147 20.61 -6.52 -0.61
CA LYS A 147 20.99 -7.75 -1.33
C LYS A 147 21.49 -7.46 -2.75
N TYR A 148 21.32 -6.24 -3.26
CA TYR A 148 21.77 -5.88 -4.60
C TYR A 148 23.28 -5.57 -4.58
N GLU A 149 24.08 -6.49 -5.11
CA GLU A 149 25.55 -6.35 -5.17
C GLU A 149 26.07 -5.64 -6.44
N GLY A 150 25.16 -5.16 -7.31
CA GLY A 150 25.50 -4.55 -8.59
C GLY A 150 25.82 -3.05 -8.51
N TYR A 151 26.25 -2.49 -9.65
CA TYR A 151 26.29 -1.04 -9.82
C TYR A 151 24.86 -0.52 -9.92
N SER A 152 24.50 0.51 -9.16
CA SER A 152 23.21 1.20 -9.29
C SER A 152 23.43 2.71 -9.19
N ARG A 153 22.86 3.47 -10.13
CA ARG A 153 22.76 4.93 -10.04
C ARG A 153 21.40 5.44 -10.52
N LEU A 154 20.74 6.18 -9.64
CA LEU A 154 19.48 6.87 -9.92
C LEU A 154 19.68 8.24 -10.60
N PHE A 155 18.92 8.46 -11.67
CA PHE A 155 18.77 9.74 -12.35
C PHE A 155 17.30 10.02 -12.63
N ILE A 156 16.98 11.30 -12.82
CA ILE A 156 15.73 11.74 -13.44
C ILE A 156 16.01 12.41 -14.78
N LYS A 157 15.01 12.40 -15.66
CA LYS A 157 14.99 13.21 -16.88
C LYS A 157 13.72 14.03 -16.91
N LEU A 158 13.87 15.34 -17.13
CA LEU A 158 12.74 16.24 -17.20
C LEU A 158 12.06 16.15 -18.55
N SER A 159 10.74 16.31 -18.55
CA SER A 159 9.93 16.47 -19.75
C SER A 159 10.55 17.49 -20.73
N GLY A 160 10.87 17.03 -21.94
CA GLY A 160 11.41 17.90 -22.98
C GLY A 160 12.91 18.20 -22.85
N ARG A 161 13.60 17.58 -21.89
CA ARG A 161 15.06 17.61 -21.72
C ARG A 161 15.63 16.19 -21.63
N ALA A 162 15.18 15.30 -22.52
CA ALA A 162 15.45 13.87 -22.46
C ALA A 162 16.93 13.45 -22.48
N ASP A 163 17.79 14.31 -23.03
CA ASP A 163 19.22 14.07 -23.11
C ASP A 163 19.96 14.42 -21.81
N GLU A 164 19.31 15.14 -20.90
CA GLU A 164 19.87 15.57 -19.62
C GLU A 164 19.49 14.57 -18.52
N LYS A 165 20.50 13.90 -17.95
CA LYS A 165 20.34 13.05 -16.76
C LYS A 165 20.72 13.85 -15.52
N ILE A 166 19.74 14.12 -14.67
CA ILE A 166 19.94 14.81 -13.40
C ILE A 166 20.09 13.77 -12.30
N PRO A 167 21.20 13.75 -11.54
CA PRO A 167 21.36 12.84 -10.41
C PRO A 167 20.26 13.03 -9.38
N ALA A 168 19.75 11.93 -8.83
CA ALA A 168 18.78 11.95 -7.75
C ALA A 168 19.17 10.93 -6.68
N ARG A 169 18.60 11.08 -5.49
CA ARG A 169 18.79 10.15 -4.36
C ARG A 169 17.44 9.67 -3.85
N VAL A 170 17.41 8.46 -3.32
CA VAL A 170 16.26 7.99 -2.54
C VAL A 170 16.29 8.70 -1.18
N VAL A 171 15.13 9.19 -0.76
CA VAL A 171 14.93 9.79 0.57
C VAL A 171 14.39 8.70 1.47
N GLY A 172 13.20 8.18 1.16
CA GLY A 172 12.59 7.06 1.86
C GLY A 172 11.72 6.24 0.93
N TYR A 173 11.39 5.02 1.34
CA TYR A 173 10.62 4.08 0.53
C TYR A 173 9.77 3.15 1.37
N ASP A 174 8.74 2.60 0.74
CA ASP A 174 7.81 1.65 1.31
C ASP A 174 7.67 0.46 0.37
N ARG A 175 8.12 -0.70 0.82
CA ARG A 175 8.08 -1.93 0.01
C ARG A 175 6.68 -2.53 -0.06
N ILE A 176 5.83 -2.30 0.94
CA ILE A 176 4.48 -2.90 1.04
C ILE A 176 3.55 -2.23 0.05
N PHE A 177 3.61 -0.89 -0.03
CA PHE A 177 2.80 -0.10 -0.94
C PHE A 177 3.48 0.21 -2.27
N ASP A 178 4.73 -0.22 -2.42
CA ASP A 178 5.54 0.03 -3.59
C ASP A 178 5.69 1.53 -3.91
N ILE A 179 5.98 2.37 -2.91
CA ILE A 179 6.14 3.82 -3.08
C ILE A 179 7.56 4.22 -2.68
N ALA A 180 8.16 5.17 -3.40
CA ALA A 180 9.41 5.79 -3.01
C ALA A 180 9.33 7.32 -3.15
N LEU A 181 9.91 8.00 -2.16
CA LEU A 181 10.21 9.43 -2.19
C LEU A 181 11.66 9.59 -2.61
N ILE A 182 11.89 10.33 -3.69
CA ILE A 182 13.23 10.65 -4.19
C ILE A 182 13.43 12.16 -4.22
N LYS A 183 14.70 12.60 -4.28
CA LYS A 183 15.09 14.01 -4.31
C LYS A 183 16.07 14.26 -5.44
N ALA A 184 15.80 15.29 -6.23
CA ALA A 184 16.72 15.86 -7.21
C ALA A 184 16.96 17.35 -6.92
N GLU A 185 18.15 17.85 -7.24
CA GLU A 185 18.49 19.28 -7.11
C GLU A 185 18.07 20.05 -8.37
N VAL A 186 16.77 20.28 -8.51
CA VAL A 186 16.18 20.98 -9.65
C VAL A 186 14.90 21.70 -9.25
N GLU A 187 14.64 22.85 -9.88
CA GLU A 187 13.36 23.56 -9.73
C GLU A 187 12.33 22.99 -10.70
N PRO A 188 11.18 22.47 -10.21
CA PRO A 188 10.18 21.86 -11.06
C PRO A 188 9.32 22.89 -11.79
N ASP A 189 9.04 22.65 -13.07
CA ASP A 189 8.13 23.47 -13.90
C ASP A 189 6.66 23.38 -13.42
N PHE A 190 6.31 22.24 -12.83
CA PHE A 190 4.99 21.97 -12.29
C PHE A 190 5.08 20.96 -11.14
N ILE A 191 4.21 21.11 -10.15
CA ILE A 191 4.10 20.23 -9.00
C ILE A 191 2.70 19.65 -8.98
N LEU A 192 2.61 18.33 -8.92
CA LEU A 192 1.37 17.65 -8.66
C LEU A 192 1.14 17.69 -7.16
N SER A 193 0.13 18.44 -6.74
CA SER A 193 -0.27 18.45 -5.35
C SER A 193 -1.16 17.25 -5.06
N HIS A 194 -0.99 16.66 -3.87
CA HIS A 194 -1.83 15.57 -3.40
C HIS A 194 -3.26 16.06 -3.11
N ALA A 195 -4.26 15.20 -3.30
CA ALA A 195 -5.62 15.48 -2.88
C ALA A 195 -5.83 14.95 -1.46
N ALA A 196 -6.58 15.65 -0.59
CA ALA A 196 -6.81 15.23 0.80
C ALA A 196 -7.51 13.86 0.89
N SER A 197 -8.50 13.67 0.04
CA SER A 197 -9.26 12.44 -0.17
C SER A 197 -9.91 12.53 -1.54
N VAL A 198 -9.98 11.43 -2.27
CA VAL A 198 -10.74 11.37 -3.52
C VAL A 198 -11.67 10.17 -3.44
N ASP A 199 -12.96 10.44 -3.49
CA ASP A 199 -13.97 9.40 -3.71
C ASP A 199 -13.96 9.07 -5.20
N LEU A 200 -13.63 7.81 -5.49
CA LEU A 200 -13.52 7.30 -6.85
C LEU A 200 -14.61 6.28 -7.09
N GLU A 201 -15.29 6.41 -8.23
CA GLU A 201 -16.34 5.49 -8.65
C GLU A 201 -15.96 4.80 -9.96
N ALA A 202 -16.51 3.59 -10.15
CA ALA A 202 -16.36 2.89 -11.42
C ALA A 202 -17.01 3.72 -12.54
N GLY A 203 -16.28 3.95 -13.63
CA GLY A 203 -16.69 4.80 -14.74
C GLY A 203 -16.06 6.20 -14.73
N ASP A 204 -15.44 6.63 -13.64
CA ASP A 204 -14.74 7.91 -13.59
C ASP A 204 -13.63 7.96 -14.63
N SER A 205 -13.60 9.06 -15.40
CA SER A 205 -12.58 9.29 -16.42
C SER A 205 -11.24 9.66 -15.80
N ILE A 206 -10.19 9.01 -16.28
CA ILE A 206 -8.83 9.17 -15.77
C ILE A 206 -7.82 9.31 -16.89
N ILE A 207 -6.68 9.91 -16.54
CA ILE A 207 -5.52 10.11 -17.38
C ILE A 207 -4.30 9.61 -16.60
N ALA A 208 -3.49 8.75 -17.20
CA ALA A 208 -2.16 8.43 -16.72
C ALA A 208 -1.11 9.18 -17.55
N ILE A 209 -0.07 9.67 -16.88
CA ILE A 209 1.07 10.30 -17.53
C ILE A 209 2.32 9.47 -17.22
N GLY A 210 3.13 9.21 -18.23
CA GLY A 210 4.35 8.43 -18.06
C GLY A 210 5.35 8.57 -19.19
N SER A 211 6.39 7.74 -19.10
CA SER A 211 7.52 7.68 -20.04
C SER A 211 7.75 6.23 -20.53
N PRO A 212 6.79 5.60 -21.21
CA PRO A 212 6.87 4.20 -21.61
C PRO A 212 8.07 3.96 -22.52
N GLY A 213 8.91 2.97 -22.19
CA GLY A 213 10.15 2.70 -22.93
C GLY A 213 11.16 3.86 -22.96
N GLY A 214 10.99 4.88 -22.12
CA GLY A 214 11.77 6.12 -22.17
C GLY A 214 11.29 7.13 -23.22
N LEU A 215 10.13 6.90 -23.84
CA LEU A 215 9.43 7.88 -24.67
C LEU A 215 8.65 8.84 -23.75
N GLU A 216 9.29 9.95 -23.43
CA GLU A 216 8.75 10.94 -22.50
C GLU A 216 7.40 11.52 -22.97
N ASN A 217 6.61 12.03 -22.03
CA ASN A 217 5.37 12.77 -22.29
C ASN A 217 4.25 11.92 -22.92
N THR A 218 4.19 10.64 -22.58
CA THR A 218 3.05 9.82 -23.00
C THR A 218 1.88 10.06 -22.06
N VAL A 219 0.76 10.46 -22.66
CA VAL A 219 -0.51 10.67 -21.97
C VAL A 219 -1.49 9.63 -22.50
N THR A 220 -2.06 8.84 -21.58
CA THR A 220 -3.04 7.79 -21.90
C THR A 220 -4.29 8.03 -21.07
N SER A 221 -5.46 7.87 -21.68
CA SER A 221 -6.76 8.04 -21.01
C SER A 221 -7.52 6.72 -20.92
N GLY A 222 -8.39 6.63 -19.92
CA GLY A 222 -9.27 5.48 -19.68
C GLY A 222 -10.27 5.79 -18.57
N ILE A 223 -10.74 4.76 -17.91
CA ILE A 223 -11.67 4.85 -16.78
C ILE A 223 -11.21 4.02 -15.58
N ILE A 224 -11.77 4.35 -14.43
CA ILE A 224 -11.73 3.47 -13.27
C ILE A 224 -12.66 2.29 -13.54
N SER A 225 -12.10 1.08 -13.61
CA SER A 225 -12.89 -0.15 -13.81
C SER A 225 -13.49 -0.65 -12.50
N ALA A 226 -12.76 -0.51 -11.39
CA ALA A 226 -13.23 -0.85 -10.04
C ALA A 226 -12.34 -0.21 -8.96
N THR A 227 -12.90 -0.01 -7.77
CA THR A 227 -12.16 0.38 -6.55
C THR A 227 -12.20 -0.77 -5.54
N GLY A 228 -11.42 -0.70 -4.45
CA GLY A 228 -11.47 -1.72 -3.40
C GLY A 228 -10.83 -3.07 -3.76
N ARG A 229 -9.94 -3.12 -4.76
CA ARG A 229 -9.31 -4.38 -5.15
C ARG A 229 -8.22 -4.77 -4.16
N ARG A 230 -8.38 -5.93 -3.53
CA ARG A 230 -7.36 -6.53 -2.66
C ARG A 230 -6.24 -7.16 -3.52
N PHE A 231 -5.36 -6.31 -4.03
CA PHE A 231 -4.22 -6.69 -4.87
C PHE A 231 -2.88 -6.45 -4.18
N LEU A 232 -2.82 -5.46 -3.28
CA LEU A 232 -1.66 -5.17 -2.46
C LEU A 232 -1.62 -6.10 -1.23
N GLN A 233 -0.45 -6.26 -0.63
CA GLN A 233 -0.29 -6.97 0.65
C GLN A 233 -1.02 -6.28 1.81
N MET A 234 -1.26 -4.98 1.66
CA MET A 234 -1.94 -4.15 2.64
C MET A 234 -2.67 -3.04 1.90
N GLY A 235 -3.91 -2.75 2.31
CA GLY A 235 -4.75 -1.78 1.64
C GLY A 235 -5.30 -2.27 0.29
N ASP A 236 -6.08 -1.41 -0.37
CA ASP A 236 -6.70 -1.69 -1.65
C ASP A 236 -6.00 -0.98 -2.83
N ALA A 237 -6.30 -1.45 -4.04
CA ALA A 237 -5.86 -0.88 -5.29
C ALA A 237 -7.04 -0.40 -6.14
N ILE A 238 -6.77 0.57 -7.01
CA ILE A 238 -7.69 1.02 -8.05
C ILE A 238 -7.43 0.16 -9.29
N GLN A 239 -8.46 -0.46 -9.85
CA GLN A 239 -8.38 -1.10 -11.16
C GLN A 239 -8.72 -0.10 -12.26
N VAL A 240 -7.88 -0.03 -13.29
CA VAL A 240 -8.02 0.89 -14.42
C VAL A 240 -7.86 0.14 -15.74
N ASP A 241 -8.45 0.66 -16.82
CA ASP A 241 -8.32 0.11 -18.18
C ASP A 241 -7.33 0.89 -19.06
N VAL A 242 -6.70 1.93 -18.51
CA VAL A 242 -5.74 2.78 -19.22
C VAL A 242 -4.63 1.91 -19.81
N PRO A 243 -4.23 2.12 -21.08
CA PRO A 243 -3.10 1.41 -21.66
C PRO A 243 -1.80 1.70 -20.90
N LEU A 244 -1.32 0.71 -20.14
CA LEU A 244 -0.05 0.79 -19.42
C LEU A 244 1.01 -0.07 -20.09
N ASN A 245 2.21 0.48 -20.20
CA ASN A 245 3.40 -0.22 -20.70
C ASN A 245 4.54 -0.05 -19.69
N PRO A 246 5.58 -0.92 -19.74
CA PRO A 246 6.80 -0.72 -18.98
C PRO A 246 7.36 0.70 -19.16
N GLY A 247 7.54 1.40 -18.05
CA GLY A 247 7.93 2.81 -18.00
C GLY A 247 6.83 3.77 -17.51
N ASN A 248 5.55 3.34 -17.46
CA ASN A 248 4.48 4.13 -16.83
C ASN A 248 4.44 3.98 -15.29
N SER A 249 4.99 2.90 -14.74
CA SER A 249 5.06 2.65 -13.30
C SER A 249 5.72 3.82 -12.56
N GLY A 250 5.05 4.30 -11.52
CA GLY A 250 5.43 5.46 -10.71
C GLY A 250 4.89 6.80 -11.24
N GLY A 251 4.27 6.80 -12.43
CA GLY A 251 3.63 7.99 -13.01
C GLY A 251 2.32 8.35 -12.30
N PRO A 252 1.87 9.62 -12.42
CA PRO A 252 0.65 10.06 -11.78
C PRO A 252 -0.59 9.54 -12.52
N LEU A 253 -1.59 9.12 -11.73
CA LEU A 253 -2.95 8.87 -12.20
C LEU A 253 -3.82 10.07 -11.81
N LEU A 254 -4.48 10.67 -12.80
CA LEU A 254 -5.27 11.89 -12.66
C LEU A 254 -6.72 11.64 -13.05
N ASN A 255 -7.66 12.35 -12.43
CA ASN A 255 -9.04 12.39 -12.93
C ASN A 255 -9.24 13.50 -13.98
N SER A 256 -10.48 13.67 -14.45
CA SER A 256 -10.86 14.66 -15.47
C SER A 256 -10.59 16.12 -15.09
N THR A 257 -10.42 16.44 -13.80
CA THR A 257 -10.07 17.78 -13.31
C THR A 257 -8.56 17.94 -13.09
N GLY A 258 -7.75 16.95 -13.46
CA GLY A 258 -6.30 16.98 -13.30
C GLY A 258 -5.82 16.74 -11.85
N GLN A 259 -6.71 16.26 -10.97
CA GLN A 259 -6.35 15.93 -9.58
C GLN A 259 -5.60 14.61 -9.54
N LEU A 260 -4.57 14.52 -8.71
CA LEU A 260 -3.87 13.27 -8.43
C LEU A 260 -4.76 12.34 -7.60
N VAL A 261 -5.11 11.19 -8.19
CA VAL A 261 -5.98 10.18 -7.56
C VAL A 261 -5.22 8.90 -7.22
N GLY A 262 -4.01 8.72 -7.75
CA GLY A 262 -3.15 7.61 -7.41
C GLY A 262 -1.82 7.60 -8.16
N ILE A 263 -1.04 6.55 -7.93
CA ILE A 263 0.22 6.27 -8.64
C ILE A 263 0.05 4.98 -9.44
N VAL A 264 0.40 5.03 -10.72
CA VAL A 264 0.40 3.85 -11.58
C VAL A 264 1.37 2.81 -11.01
N PHE A 265 0.90 1.59 -10.77
CA PHE A 265 1.69 0.52 -10.14
C PHE A 265 2.10 -0.56 -11.14
N ALA A 266 1.15 -1.40 -11.53
CA ALA A 266 1.41 -2.59 -12.35
C ALA A 266 0.17 -3.00 -13.18
N GLY A 267 0.41 -3.72 -14.27
CA GLY A 267 -0.60 -4.45 -15.03
C GLY A 267 -0.42 -5.95 -14.88
N ILE A 268 -1.47 -6.73 -15.13
CA ILE A 268 -1.34 -8.20 -15.23
C ILE A 268 -0.99 -8.54 -16.68
N GLU A 269 0.25 -8.98 -16.94
CA GLU A 269 0.77 -9.23 -18.30
C GLU A 269 -0.11 -10.17 -19.14
N GLN A 270 -0.81 -11.11 -18.50
CA GLN A 270 -1.68 -12.06 -19.18
C GLN A 270 -3.05 -11.48 -19.59
N PHE A 271 -3.44 -10.32 -19.07
CA PHE A 271 -4.74 -9.71 -19.31
C PHE A 271 -4.60 -8.27 -19.82
N GLU A 272 -4.89 -8.06 -21.11
CA GLU A 272 -4.96 -6.72 -21.68
C GLU A 272 -6.06 -5.89 -20.99
N GLY A 273 -5.74 -4.64 -20.64
CA GLY A 273 -6.69 -3.71 -20.01
C GLY A 273 -6.98 -3.98 -18.52
N VAL A 274 -6.23 -4.87 -17.86
CA VAL A 274 -6.33 -5.08 -16.42
C VAL A 274 -5.09 -4.50 -15.73
N ASN A 275 -5.23 -3.24 -15.32
CA ASN A 275 -4.16 -2.46 -14.73
C ASN A 275 -4.53 -1.95 -13.35
N PHE A 276 -3.52 -1.63 -12.54
CA PHE A 276 -3.70 -1.19 -11.15
C PHE A 276 -2.92 0.08 -10.83
N ALA A 277 -3.50 0.88 -9.95
CA ALA A 277 -2.87 2.04 -9.34
C ALA A 277 -3.05 2.04 -7.82
N ILE A 278 -2.09 2.61 -7.11
CA ILE A 278 -2.14 2.80 -5.66
C ILE A 278 -2.98 4.06 -5.39
N PRO A 279 -4.09 3.97 -4.63
CA PRO A 279 -4.91 5.12 -4.26
C PRO A 279 -4.13 6.21 -3.53
N ILE A 280 -4.50 7.48 -3.79
CA ILE A 280 -3.95 8.66 -3.10
C ILE A 280 -4.11 8.60 -1.57
N ASN A 281 -5.14 7.93 -1.06
CA ASN A 281 -5.38 7.78 0.38
C ASN A 281 -4.23 7.03 1.07
N TRP A 282 -3.72 5.95 0.47
CA TRP A 282 -2.56 5.24 1.01
C TRP A 282 -1.29 6.09 0.89
N ILE A 283 -1.09 6.73 -0.26
CA ILE A 283 0.04 7.63 -0.47
C ILE A 283 0.08 8.72 0.60
N ASN A 284 -1.06 9.35 0.92
CA ASN A 284 -1.16 10.38 1.96
C ASN A 284 -0.85 9.84 3.36
N THR A 285 -1.25 8.61 3.64
CA THR A 285 -0.98 7.96 4.94
C THR A 285 0.51 7.71 5.11
N ILE A 286 1.18 7.28 4.05
CA ILE A 286 2.58 6.84 4.06
C ILE A 286 3.55 8.01 3.87
N LEU A 287 3.17 9.04 3.11
CA LEU A 287 4.04 10.14 2.72
C LEU A 287 4.83 10.77 3.89
N PRO A 288 4.24 11.06 5.07
CA PRO A 288 5.00 11.57 6.20
C PRO A 288 6.18 10.68 6.61
N SER A 289 5.98 9.35 6.62
CA SER A 289 7.03 8.38 6.98
C SER A 289 8.19 8.38 5.99
N LEU A 290 7.93 8.62 4.70
CA LEU A 290 8.96 8.63 3.65
C LEU A 290 9.95 9.79 3.81
N TYR A 291 9.58 10.85 4.52
CA TYR A 291 10.48 11.97 4.83
C TYR A 291 11.45 11.67 5.97
N ASN A 292 11.24 10.61 6.75
CA ASN A 292 12.11 10.23 7.89
C ASN A 292 13.41 9.51 7.47
N GLU A 293 13.66 9.40 6.17
CA GLU A 293 14.75 8.66 5.54
C GLU A 293 14.69 7.13 5.74
N GLY A 294 15.06 6.37 4.70
CA GLY A 294 15.09 4.90 4.76
C GLY A 294 13.75 4.21 4.52
N GLU A 295 13.61 2.98 5.02
CA GLU A 295 12.41 2.15 4.84
C GLU A 295 11.32 2.55 5.82
N SER A 296 10.10 2.76 5.33
CA SER A 296 8.92 2.94 6.17
C SER A 296 8.61 1.65 6.93
N ILE A 297 8.31 1.80 8.22
CA ILE A 297 8.02 0.70 9.13
C ILE A 297 6.55 0.77 9.51
N HIS A 298 5.83 -0.33 9.25
CA HIS A 298 4.42 -0.47 9.61
C HIS A 298 4.24 -1.28 10.87
N SER A 299 3.19 -0.97 11.61
CA SER A 299 2.79 -1.73 12.79
C SER A 299 2.18 -3.09 12.42
N TRP A 300 2.41 -4.09 13.28
CA TRP A 300 2.07 -5.50 13.05
C TRP A 300 1.55 -6.20 14.30
N LEU A 301 0.50 -7.01 14.16
CA LEU A 301 -0.04 -7.85 15.23
C LEU A 301 0.50 -9.29 15.18
N GLY A 302 0.69 -9.84 13.98
CA GLY A 302 1.13 -11.22 13.81
C GLY A 302 -0.01 -12.23 13.76
N VAL A 303 -1.13 -11.88 13.14
CA VAL A 303 -2.25 -12.80 12.88
C VAL A 303 -2.67 -12.75 11.43
N ALA A 304 -3.07 -13.90 10.87
CA ALA A 304 -3.88 -13.92 9.65
C ALA A 304 -5.35 -14.05 10.04
N VAL A 305 -6.20 -13.31 9.35
CA VAL A 305 -7.63 -13.26 9.60
C VAL A 305 -8.45 -13.58 8.35
N GLN A 306 -9.70 -13.97 8.56
CA GLN A 306 -10.72 -14.07 7.53
C GLN A 306 -11.95 -13.24 7.93
N GLU A 307 -12.59 -12.60 6.95
CA GLU A 307 -13.90 -11.98 7.14
C GLU A 307 -14.97 -13.07 7.21
N SER A 308 -15.68 -13.13 8.34
CA SER A 308 -16.75 -14.09 8.61
C SER A 308 -18.04 -13.36 8.99
N ASP A 309 -19.14 -14.10 9.09
CA ASP A 309 -20.43 -13.56 9.57
C ASP A 309 -20.35 -13.03 11.02
N LYS A 310 -19.31 -13.41 11.78
CA LYS A 310 -19.07 -12.96 13.16
C LYS A 310 -18.13 -11.76 13.26
N GLY A 311 -17.48 -11.37 12.16
CA GLY A 311 -16.44 -10.35 12.13
C GLY A 311 -15.09 -10.90 11.65
N LEU A 312 -14.00 -10.29 12.09
CA LEU A 312 -12.63 -10.67 11.72
C LEU A 312 -12.15 -11.85 12.56
N GLU A 313 -12.30 -13.05 12.01
CA GLU A 313 -11.89 -14.29 12.66
C GLU A 313 -10.41 -14.56 12.44
N VAL A 314 -9.67 -14.80 13.52
CA VAL A 314 -8.27 -15.22 13.47
C VAL A 314 -8.21 -16.65 12.95
N VAL A 315 -7.50 -16.87 11.85
CA VAL A 315 -7.30 -18.22 11.27
C VAL A 315 -5.91 -18.78 11.58
N TYR A 316 -4.96 -17.89 11.85
CA TYR A 316 -3.57 -18.22 12.17
C TYR A 316 -2.94 -17.15 13.05
N THR A 317 -2.09 -17.57 13.99
CA THR A 317 -1.31 -16.67 14.86
C THR A 317 0.16 -17.02 14.68
N VAL A 318 0.99 -16.03 14.34
CA VAL A 318 2.43 -16.21 14.12
C VAL A 318 3.14 -16.39 15.47
N PRO A 319 3.86 -17.49 15.71
CA PRO A 319 4.53 -17.72 16.99
C PRO A 319 5.50 -16.60 17.38
N GLY A 320 5.43 -16.19 18.64
CA GLY A 320 6.29 -15.16 19.22
C GLY A 320 5.96 -13.73 18.82
N GLU A 321 4.95 -13.47 17.99
CA GLU A 321 4.49 -12.12 17.61
C GLU A 321 3.49 -11.52 18.63
N PRO A 322 3.16 -10.21 18.56
CA PRO A 322 2.33 -9.54 19.58
C PRO A 322 1.04 -10.25 19.95
N ALA A 323 0.29 -10.74 18.97
CA ALA A 323 -0.96 -11.45 19.19
C ALA A 323 -0.77 -12.81 19.89
N ASP A 324 0.29 -13.56 19.54
CA ASP A 324 0.64 -14.82 20.22
C ASP A 324 0.99 -14.57 21.69
N ARG A 325 1.80 -13.53 21.96
CA ARG A 325 2.16 -13.13 23.32
C ARG A 325 0.95 -12.66 24.14
N ALA A 326 -0.06 -12.08 23.48
CA ALA A 326 -1.33 -11.71 24.09
C ALA A 326 -2.27 -12.91 24.31
N GLY A 327 -1.91 -14.10 23.79
CA GLY A 327 -2.69 -15.33 23.90
C GLY A 327 -3.86 -15.41 22.93
N ILE A 328 -3.84 -14.64 21.84
CA ILE A 328 -4.83 -14.70 20.76
C ILE A 328 -4.61 -15.97 19.94
N LYS A 329 -5.69 -16.69 19.64
CA LYS A 329 -5.66 -18.00 19.00
C LYS A 329 -6.59 -18.05 17.79
N PRO A 330 -6.35 -19.01 16.87
CA PRO A 330 -7.33 -19.31 15.83
C PRO A 330 -8.73 -19.55 16.41
N GLY A 331 -9.75 -18.96 15.78
CA GLY A 331 -11.15 -18.93 16.22
C GLY A 331 -11.55 -17.73 17.08
N ASP A 332 -10.59 -16.91 17.54
CA ASP A 332 -10.90 -15.64 18.18
C ASP A 332 -11.42 -14.62 17.15
N ILE A 333 -12.39 -13.78 17.54
CA ILE A 333 -12.89 -12.68 16.71
C ILE A 333 -12.29 -11.37 17.19
N LEU A 334 -11.54 -10.67 16.34
CA LEU A 334 -11.07 -9.32 16.64
C LEU A 334 -12.26 -8.35 16.63
N ASP A 335 -12.39 -7.55 17.69
CA ASP A 335 -13.52 -6.63 17.87
C ASP A 335 -13.08 -5.17 17.75
N THR A 336 -12.28 -4.68 18.70
CA THR A 336 -11.87 -3.26 18.70
C THR A 336 -10.37 -3.04 18.79
N LEU A 337 -9.87 -2.08 18.00
CA LEU A 337 -8.53 -1.51 18.10
C LEU A 337 -8.67 -0.05 18.55
N ASN A 338 -8.05 0.32 19.66
CA ASN A 338 -8.13 1.66 20.26
C ASN A 338 -9.58 2.20 20.39
N ASN A 339 -10.51 1.31 20.75
CA ASN A 339 -11.97 1.55 20.91
C ASN A 339 -12.78 1.67 19.62
N SER A 340 -12.17 1.56 18.44
CA SER A 340 -12.88 1.53 17.16
C SER A 340 -13.13 0.08 16.73
N HIS A 341 -14.35 -0.21 16.26
CA HIS A 341 -14.73 -1.54 15.78
C HIS A 341 -14.37 -1.72 14.31
N TYR A 342 -13.87 -2.91 13.95
CA TYR A 342 -13.44 -3.24 12.59
C TYR A 342 -13.96 -4.62 12.19
N SER A 343 -14.68 -4.68 11.07
CA SER A 343 -15.25 -5.93 10.53
C SER A 343 -14.65 -6.36 9.20
N ARG A 344 -13.83 -5.50 8.56
CA ARG A 344 -13.14 -5.78 7.30
C ARG A 344 -11.62 -5.72 7.47
N VAL A 345 -10.92 -6.57 6.75
CA VAL A 345 -9.45 -6.68 6.83
C VAL A 345 -8.81 -5.36 6.41
N VAL A 346 -9.29 -4.77 5.32
CA VAL A 346 -8.77 -3.50 4.79
C VAL A 346 -8.92 -2.35 5.80
N ASP A 347 -10.04 -2.28 6.54
CA ASP A 347 -10.24 -1.22 7.53
C ASP A 347 -9.33 -1.39 8.74
N PHE A 348 -9.13 -2.64 9.20
CA PHE A 348 -8.20 -2.92 10.29
C PHE A 348 -6.75 -2.62 9.88
N GLN A 349 -6.37 -3.00 8.66
CA GLN A 349 -5.07 -2.65 8.08
C GLN A 349 -4.91 -1.13 8.00
N ALA A 350 -5.92 -0.41 7.52
CA ALA A 350 -5.90 1.06 7.49
C ALA A 350 -5.60 1.65 8.88
N ALA A 351 -6.28 1.13 9.90
CA ALA A 351 -6.08 1.57 11.27
C ALA A 351 -4.67 1.27 11.80
N LEU A 352 -4.07 0.13 11.41
CA LEU A 352 -2.69 -0.18 11.77
C LEU A 352 -1.66 0.73 11.07
N LEU A 353 -1.95 1.15 9.83
CA LEU A 353 -1.08 2.05 9.06
C LEU A 353 -1.07 3.48 9.60
N GLU A 354 -2.15 3.90 10.24
CA GLU A 354 -2.22 5.21 10.87
C GLU A 354 -1.37 5.31 12.15
N LEU A 355 -0.91 4.17 12.68
CA LEU A 355 -0.10 4.10 13.89
C LEU A 355 1.39 4.18 13.56
N ASP A 356 2.07 5.12 14.21
CA ASP A 356 3.53 5.16 14.20
C ASP A 356 4.11 3.93 14.90
N PHE A 357 5.26 3.44 14.45
CA PHE A 357 6.01 2.40 15.16
C PHE A 357 7.17 3.03 15.96
N PRO A 358 7.39 2.64 17.24
CA PRO A 358 6.62 1.68 18.04
C PRO A 358 5.36 2.30 18.67
N SER A 359 4.27 1.53 18.72
CA SER A 359 3.00 1.94 19.37
C SER A 359 2.45 0.87 20.31
N LEU A 360 1.83 1.33 21.39
CA LEU A 360 0.97 0.52 22.25
C LEU A 360 -0.49 0.71 21.82
N VAL A 361 -1.22 -0.39 21.71
CA VAL A 361 -2.65 -0.36 21.37
C VAL A 361 -3.46 -1.14 22.37
N THR A 362 -4.72 -0.74 22.54
CA THR A 362 -5.71 -1.58 23.24
C THR A 362 -6.46 -2.40 22.20
N LEU A 363 -6.38 -3.71 22.32
CA LEU A 363 -7.08 -4.66 21.45
C LEU A 363 -8.11 -5.43 22.28
N THR A 364 -9.33 -5.53 21.77
CA THR A 364 -10.38 -6.39 22.32
C THR A 364 -10.73 -7.48 21.33
N TRP A 365 -10.90 -8.70 21.83
CA TRP A 365 -11.30 -9.86 21.04
C TRP A 365 -12.31 -10.72 21.80
N LEU A 366 -13.07 -11.51 21.05
CA LEU A 366 -14.03 -12.47 21.56
C LEU A 366 -13.46 -13.87 21.40
N ARG A 367 -13.52 -14.67 22.47
CA ARG A 367 -13.28 -16.11 22.43
C ARG A 367 -14.57 -16.81 22.82
N GLU A 368 -15.16 -17.54 21.89
CA GLU A 368 -16.52 -18.07 22.00
C GLU A 368 -17.51 -16.91 22.22
N GLU A 369 -17.85 -16.59 23.47
CA GLU A 369 -18.72 -15.46 23.86
C GLU A 369 -18.06 -14.56 24.93
N SER A 370 -16.81 -14.85 25.31
CA SER A 370 -16.10 -14.10 26.35
C SER A 370 -15.29 -12.97 25.71
N ARG A 371 -15.57 -11.74 26.14
CA ARG A 371 -14.86 -10.52 25.73
C ARG A 371 -13.59 -10.34 26.55
N THR A 372 -12.44 -10.38 25.89
CA THR A 372 -11.12 -10.16 26.49
C THR A 372 -10.50 -8.90 25.89
N SER A 373 -9.80 -8.11 26.72
CA SER A 373 -9.05 -6.94 26.26
C SER A 373 -7.62 -7.01 26.76
N GLY A 374 -6.68 -6.53 25.96
CA GLY A 374 -5.26 -6.46 26.29
C GLY A 374 -4.59 -5.22 25.71
N VAL A 375 -3.54 -4.75 26.37
CA VAL A 375 -2.63 -3.75 25.81
C VAL A 375 -1.49 -4.48 25.12
N LEU A 376 -1.34 -4.26 23.82
CA LEU A 376 -0.35 -4.93 22.99
C LEU A 376 0.74 -3.93 22.60
N ASN A 377 1.99 -4.37 22.69
CA ASN A 377 3.11 -3.70 22.03
C ASN A 377 3.25 -4.29 20.63
N LEU A 378 2.97 -3.46 19.62
CA LEU A 378 3.05 -3.87 18.22
C LEU A 378 4.50 -4.14 17.82
N ALA A 379 4.66 -4.96 16.79
CA ALA A 379 5.96 -5.28 16.19
C ALA A 379 6.11 -4.54 14.85
N PRO A 380 7.33 -4.45 14.29
CA PRO A 380 7.50 -4.01 12.91
C PRO A 380 7.00 -5.10 11.97
N ARG A 381 6.21 -4.73 10.96
CA ARG A 381 5.68 -5.66 9.97
C ARG A 381 6.81 -6.25 9.12
N PRO A 382 6.92 -7.59 9.02
CA PRO A 382 7.83 -8.21 8.06
C PRO A 382 7.34 -7.94 6.63
N PHE A 383 8.27 -7.80 5.69
CA PHE A 383 7.92 -7.65 4.27
C PHE A 383 7.15 -8.86 3.74
N SER A 384 7.48 -10.09 4.17
CA SER A 384 6.66 -11.27 3.91
C SER A 384 6.23 -11.95 5.21
N PRO A 385 4.97 -11.77 5.62
CA PRO A 385 4.36 -12.51 6.72
C PRO A 385 4.51 -14.03 6.65
N VAL A 386 4.32 -14.60 5.45
CA VAL A 386 4.35 -16.06 5.27
C VAL A 386 5.76 -16.60 5.40
N GLU A 387 6.77 -15.89 4.90
CA GLU A 387 8.18 -16.28 5.11
C GLU A 387 8.49 -16.34 6.60
N LEU A 388 8.12 -15.31 7.37
CA LEU A 388 8.29 -15.31 8.82
C LEU A 388 7.54 -16.47 9.49
N ALA A 389 6.33 -16.78 9.04
CA ALA A 389 5.55 -17.91 9.57
C ALA A 389 6.23 -19.26 9.27
N LEU A 390 6.80 -19.45 8.07
CA LEU A 390 7.54 -20.65 7.70
C LEU A 390 8.84 -20.82 8.49
N GLU A 391 9.46 -19.72 8.93
CA GLU A 391 10.65 -19.76 9.79
C GLU A 391 10.31 -20.17 11.24
N ARG A 392 9.10 -19.86 11.71
CA ARG A 392 8.71 -19.99 13.12
C ARG A 392 7.75 -21.13 13.43
N ASP A 393 7.15 -21.74 12.42
CA ASP A 393 6.13 -22.77 12.59
C ASP A 393 6.28 -23.90 11.56
N SER A 394 5.55 -24.98 11.77
CA SER A 394 5.50 -26.10 10.84
C SER A 394 4.77 -25.71 9.55
N ARG A 395 5.23 -26.26 8.42
CA ARG A 395 4.54 -26.16 7.12
C ARG A 395 3.03 -26.38 7.24
N ASP A 396 2.63 -27.42 7.98
CA ASP A 396 1.24 -27.87 8.08
C ASP A 396 0.32 -26.79 8.67
N ASN A 397 0.82 -26.01 9.63
CA ASN A 397 0.09 -24.89 10.21
C ASN A 397 0.04 -23.70 9.23
N VAL A 398 1.13 -23.44 8.51
CA VAL A 398 1.23 -22.34 7.53
C VAL A 398 0.38 -22.60 6.27
N LEU A 399 -0.09 -23.83 6.03
CA LEU A 399 -1.04 -24.10 4.94
C LEU A 399 -2.36 -23.33 5.10
N VAL A 400 -2.72 -22.93 6.33
CA VAL A 400 -3.94 -22.15 6.59
C VAL A 400 -3.82 -20.74 6.01
N PRO A 401 -2.88 -19.88 6.42
CA PRO A 401 -2.75 -18.54 5.84
C PRO A 401 -2.33 -18.53 4.37
N LEU A 402 -1.76 -19.63 3.85
CA LEU A 402 -1.23 -19.70 2.49
C LEU A 402 -2.20 -20.29 1.46
N PHE A 403 -2.91 -21.38 1.80
CA PHE A 403 -3.85 -22.05 0.90
C PHE A 403 -5.28 -22.11 1.44
N GLY A 404 -5.51 -21.69 2.68
CA GLY A 404 -6.81 -21.74 3.35
C GLY A 404 -7.28 -23.14 3.68
N MET A 405 -6.37 -24.05 4.04
CA MET A 405 -6.77 -25.37 4.56
C MET A 405 -6.00 -25.77 5.82
N ARG A 406 -6.73 -26.36 6.76
CA ARG A 406 -6.18 -26.97 7.97
C ARG A 406 -6.12 -28.47 7.80
N ILE A 407 -4.94 -29.06 8.00
CA ILE A 407 -4.74 -30.50 7.90
C ILE A 407 -4.36 -31.08 9.27
N GLU A 408 -4.78 -32.32 9.51
CA GLU A 408 -4.37 -33.08 10.70
C GLU A 408 -3.74 -34.39 10.27
N LYS A 409 -2.61 -34.73 10.89
CA LYS A 409 -1.93 -36.00 10.66
C LYS A 409 -2.74 -37.14 11.28
N VAL A 410 -3.17 -38.08 10.45
CA VAL A 410 -3.93 -39.28 10.88
C VAL A 410 -2.98 -40.43 11.21
N GLY A 411 -1.86 -40.52 10.50
CA GLY A 411 -0.86 -41.55 10.74
C GLY A 411 0.20 -41.60 9.66
N THR A 412 1.26 -42.36 9.89
CA THR A 412 2.32 -42.60 8.91
C THR A 412 2.31 -44.08 8.59
N PHE A 413 2.13 -44.42 7.30
CA PHE A 413 2.19 -45.80 6.82
C PHE A 413 3.33 -45.91 5.80
N PHE A 414 4.34 -46.71 6.12
CA PHE A 414 5.65 -46.66 5.47
C PHE A 414 6.23 -45.24 5.48
N TRP A 415 6.77 -44.76 4.35
CA TRP A 415 7.31 -43.42 4.15
C TRP A 415 6.23 -42.35 3.83
N LYS A 416 4.95 -42.73 3.74
CA LYS A 416 3.85 -41.80 3.42
C LYS A 416 3.11 -41.38 4.69
N THR A 417 3.05 -40.07 4.93
CA THR A 417 2.20 -39.52 6.00
C THR A 417 0.83 -39.18 5.43
N ASN A 418 -0.21 -39.72 6.08
CA ASN A 418 -1.61 -39.51 5.74
C ASN A 418 -2.17 -38.37 6.59
N TYR A 419 -2.91 -37.48 5.95
CA TYR A 419 -3.61 -36.38 6.59
C TYR A 419 -5.09 -36.43 6.25
N ILE A 420 -5.87 -35.72 7.04
CA ILE A 420 -7.26 -35.38 6.74
C ILE A 420 -7.40 -33.86 6.78
N ILE A 421 -8.13 -33.29 5.81
CA ILE A 421 -8.50 -31.88 5.87
C ILE A 421 -9.54 -31.71 6.98
N LYS A 422 -9.25 -30.87 7.98
CA LYS A 422 -10.24 -30.53 9.02
C LYS A 422 -11.14 -29.39 8.60
N GLU A 423 -10.58 -28.45 7.87
CA GLU A 423 -11.22 -27.19 7.55
C GLU A 423 -10.70 -26.67 6.22
N VAL A 424 -11.58 -26.04 5.44
CA VAL A 424 -11.26 -25.29 4.23
C VAL A 424 -11.93 -23.92 4.38
N LEU A 425 -11.13 -22.86 4.31
CA LEU A 425 -11.59 -21.48 4.40
C LEU A 425 -12.31 -21.09 3.12
N LYS A 426 -13.42 -20.34 3.26
CA LYS A 426 -14.21 -19.87 2.12
C LYS A 426 -13.40 -18.88 1.26
N GLY A 427 -13.52 -18.96 -0.07
CA GLY A 427 -12.80 -18.11 -1.01
C GLY A 427 -11.29 -18.37 -1.06
N SER A 428 -10.81 -19.47 -0.49
CA SER A 428 -9.39 -19.83 -0.51
C SER A 428 -9.01 -20.66 -1.73
N ILE A 429 -7.71 -20.72 -2.01
CA ILE A 429 -7.12 -21.57 -3.06
C ILE A 429 -7.53 -23.04 -2.87
N ALA A 430 -7.60 -23.52 -1.63
CA ALA A 430 -8.08 -24.87 -1.35
C ALA A 430 -9.55 -25.07 -1.75
N GLU A 431 -10.43 -24.11 -1.46
CA GLU A 431 -11.84 -24.20 -1.87
C GLU A 431 -11.99 -24.16 -3.40
N GLU A 432 -11.30 -23.23 -4.06
CA GLU A 432 -11.36 -23.04 -5.52
C GLU A 432 -10.87 -24.28 -6.30
N THR A 433 -9.92 -25.03 -5.74
CA THR A 433 -9.45 -26.30 -6.30
C THR A 433 -10.33 -27.50 -5.96
N GLY A 434 -11.45 -27.25 -5.27
CA GLY A 434 -12.47 -28.23 -4.93
C GLY A 434 -12.06 -29.16 -3.80
N LEU A 435 -11.17 -28.74 -2.91
CA LEU A 435 -10.89 -29.46 -1.67
C LEU A 435 -12.02 -29.23 -0.66
N SER A 436 -12.19 -30.14 0.28
CA SER A 436 -13.23 -30.04 1.29
C SER A 436 -12.83 -30.70 2.60
N ALA A 437 -13.47 -30.25 3.69
CA ALA A 437 -13.32 -30.88 4.98
C ALA A 437 -13.63 -32.40 4.90
N ASN A 438 -12.82 -33.17 5.62
CA ASN A 438 -12.75 -34.62 5.65
C ASN A 438 -12.18 -35.33 4.42
N ASP A 439 -11.64 -34.61 3.43
CA ASP A 439 -10.89 -35.25 2.35
C ASP A 439 -9.56 -35.83 2.90
N PRO A 440 -9.29 -37.14 2.70
CA PRO A 440 -7.99 -37.72 2.99
C PRO A 440 -6.96 -37.27 1.96
N LEU A 441 -5.74 -36.96 2.41
CA LEU A 441 -4.66 -36.55 1.52
C LEU A 441 -3.28 -37.05 1.94
N ASN A 442 -2.37 -37.01 0.97
CA ASN A 442 -0.94 -37.12 1.15
C ASN A 442 -0.25 -35.94 0.48
N VAL A 443 0.76 -35.38 1.15
CA VAL A 443 1.65 -34.38 0.53
C VAL A 443 2.70 -35.12 -0.29
N GLU A 444 2.71 -34.89 -1.60
CA GLU A 444 3.68 -35.48 -2.54
C GLU A 444 4.85 -34.54 -2.85
N GLY A 445 4.64 -33.24 -2.73
CA GLY A 445 5.68 -32.25 -2.96
C GLY A 445 5.40 -30.93 -2.27
N TRP A 446 6.45 -30.29 -1.78
CA TRP A 446 6.43 -28.96 -1.18
C TRP A 446 7.65 -28.22 -1.68
N LYS A 447 7.44 -27.11 -2.39
CA LYS A 447 8.50 -26.22 -2.84
C LYS A 447 8.14 -24.80 -2.43
N VAL A 448 9.09 -24.11 -1.82
CA VAL A 448 9.03 -22.67 -1.60
C VAL A 448 10.18 -22.05 -2.36
N ASP A 449 9.88 -20.99 -3.09
CA ASP A 449 10.85 -20.20 -3.83
C ASP A 449 10.85 -18.81 -3.20
N MET A 450 11.81 -18.52 -2.33
CA MET A 450 11.89 -17.25 -1.60
C MET A 450 12.32 -16.09 -2.51
N ASP A 451 13.08 -16.38 -3.57
CA ASP A 451 13.53 -15.36 -4.51
C ASP A 451 12.37 -14.84 -5.36
N ASN A 452 11.50 -15.75 -5.81
CA ASN A 452 10.29 -15.42 -6.57
C ASN A 452 9.02 -15.34 -5.69
N ARG A 453 9.18 -15.48 -4.37
CA ARG A 453 8.15 -15.39 -3.33
C ARG A 453 6.86 -16.15 -3.64
N PHE A 454 6.99 -17.42 -4.01
CA PHE A 454 5.83 -18.30 -4.17
C PHE A 454 6.05 -19.68 -3.54
N ALA A 455 4.95 -20.35 -3.21
CA ALA A 455 4.94 -21.71 -2.74
C ALA A 455 4.08 -22.60 -3.65
N VAL A 456 4.54 -23.83 -3.85
CA VAL A 456 3.82 -24.86 -4.59
C VAL A 456 3.68 -26.10 -3.72
N LEU A 457 2.44 -26.56 -3.56
CA LEU A 457 2.09 -27.76 -2.82
C LEU A 457 1.45 -28.78 -3.76
N ARG A 458 2.06 -29.95 -3.89
CA ARG A 458 1.50 -31.07 -4.65
C ARG A 458 0.92 -32.10 -3.69
N LEU A 459 -0.34 -32.45 -3.91
CA LEU A 459 -1.13 -33.32 -3.05
C LEU A 459 -1.72 -34.46 -3.86
N PHE A 460 -1.76 -35.65 -3.27
CA PHE A 460 -2.67 -36.71 -3.68
C PHE A 460 -3.88 -36.66 -2.75
N VAL A 461 -5.09 -36.52 -3.29
CA VAL A 461 -6.33 -36.33 -2.51
C VAL A 461 -7.39 -37.31 -2.97
N LYS A 462 -8.15 -37.87 -2.04
CA LYS A 462 -9.37 -38.63 -2.32
C LYS A 462 -10.59 -37.74 -2.08
N LYS A 463 -11.10 -37.12 -3.15
CA LYS A 463 -12.18 -36.12 -3.06
C LYS A 463 -13.50 -36.77 -2.68
N LYS A 464 -13.95 -36.62 -1.43
CA LYS A 464 -15.20 -37.21 -0.95
C LYS A 464 -16.42 -36.66 -1.69
N LYS A 465 -16.45 -35.35 -1.94
CA LYS A 465 -17.54 -34.69 -2.69
C LYS A 465 -17.64 -35.14 -4.16
N SER A 466 -16.57 -35.70 -4.72
CA SER A 466 -16.52 -36.25 -6.08
C SER A 466 -16.60 -37.78 -6.10
N GLY A 467 -17.20 -38.40 -5.08
CA GLY A 467 -17.34 -39.85 -5.02
C GLY A 467 -16.04 -40.60 -4.77
N PHE A 468 -15.11 -40.00 -4.00
CA PHE A 468 -13.77 -40.52 -3.72
C PHE A 468 -12.86 -40.62 -4.95
N LEU A 469 -13.07 -39.74 -5.94
CA LEU A 469 -12.14 -39.61 -7.06
C LEU A 469 -10.73 -39.31 -6.54
N GLU A 470 -9.78 -40.16 -6.93
CA GLU A 470 -8.37 -39.95 -6.64
C GLU A 470 -7.81 -38.92 -7.63
N SER A 471 -7.15 -37.89 -7.10
CA SER A 471 -6.62 -36.81 -7.93
C SER A 471 -5.30 -36.31 -7.37
N VAL A 472 -4.36 -36.02 -8.28
CA VAL A 472 -3.17 -35.25 -7.95
C VAL A 472 -3.51 -33.78 -8.22
N ILE A 473 -3.35 -32.95 -7.20
CA ILE A 473 -3.62 -31.51 -7.24
C ILE A 473 -2.33 -30.77 -6.96
N GLN A 474 -2.14 -29.66 -7.66
CA GLN A 474 -1.06 -28.72 -7.38
C GLN A 474 -1.69 -27.38 -7.01
N LEU A 475 -1.42 -26.92 -5.80
CA LEU A 475 -1.77 -25.58 -5.33
C LEU A 475 -0.54 -24.69 -5.50
N ALA A 476 -0.74 -23.44 -5.89
CA ALA A 476 0.30 -22.43 -5.95
C ALA A 476 -0.23 -21.13 -5.31
N ALA A 477 0.59 -20.48 -4.51
CA ALA A 477 0.26 -19.24 -3.83
C ALA A 477 1.49 -18.34 -3.75
N TYR A 478 1.30 -17.02 -3.85
CA TYR A 478 2.35 -16.06 -3.49
C TYR A 478 2.52 -16.01 -1.96
N LEU A 479 3.73 -15.75 -1.49
CA LEU A 479 4.03 -15.58 -0.06
C LEU A 479 3.55 -14.23 0.50
N GLU A 480 3.13 -13.36 -0.40
CA GLU A 480 2.65 -12.00 -0.17
C GLU A 480 1.13 -12.07 -0.07
N THR A 481 0.61 -12.30 1.13
CA THR A 481 -0.83 -12.40 1.36
C THR A 481 -1.36 -11.16 2.05
N ASP A 482 -2.60 -10.83 1.74
CA ASP A 482 -3.30 -9.62 2.16
C ASP A 482 -4.18 -9.83 3.41
N THR A 483 -4.10 -11.02 4.02
CA THR A 483 -4.94 -11.46 5.14
C THR A 483 -4.29 -11.22 6.50
N PHE A 484 -3.02 -10.82 6.53
CA PHE A 484 -2.31 -10.59 7.79
C PHE A 484 -2.46 -9.16 8.32
N LEU A 485 -2.54 -9.06 9.65
CA LEU A 485 -2.61 -7.84 10.45
C LEU A 485 -1.36 -7.71 11.33
#